data_AF-A0A6G2DHE1-F1
#
_entry.id   AF-A0A6G2DHE1-F1
#
_cell.length_a   1.000
_cell.length_b   1.000
_cell.length_c   1.000
_cell.angle_alpha   90.00
_cell.angle_beta   90.00
_cell.angle_gamma   90.00
#
_symmetry.space_group_name_H-M   'P 1'
#
loop_
_entity.id
_entity.type
_entity.pdbx_description
1 polymer ?
#
loop_
_entity_poly.entity_id
_entity_poly.type
_entity_poly.pdbx_seq_one_letter_code
_entity_poly.pdbx_strand_id
1 'polypeptide(L)' 'VISKGKEAITKWFKKVEPKVVSQTAQYDTVRQLTAEEKEKLSVSSVDDLVDQGLMSDRAVGNNTYNPADFETSYIAI' A
#
# COMPACT_ATOMS: atom_id res chain seq x y z
N VAL A 1 -15.66 -1.28 4.79
CA VAL A 1 -14.87 -2.13 3.85
C VAL A 1 -14.51 -3.44 4.51
N ILE A 2 -13.96 -3.43 5.73
CA ILE A 2 -13.64 -4.64 6.51
C ILE A 2 -14.83 -5.61 6.61
N SER A 3 -16.05 -5.12 6.87
CA SER A 3 -17.27 -5.95 6.91
C SER A 3 -17.63 -6.61 5.58
N LYS A 4 -17.12 -6.11 4.45
CA LYS A 4 -17.30 -6.71 3.12
C LYS A 4 -16.20 -7.72 2.77
N GLY A 5 -15.21 -7.88 3.65
CA GLY A 5 -14.17 -8.89 3.55
C GLY A 5 -13.20 -8.71 2.38
N LYS A 6 -12.50 -9.80 2.07
CA LYS A 6 -11.40 -9.89 1.10
C LYS A 6 -11.72 -9.26 -0.26
N GLU A 7 -12.89 -9.51 -0.84
CA GLU A 7 -13.26 -8.98 -2.17
C GLU A 7 -13.26 -7.44 -2.23
N ALA A 8 -13.76 -6.78 -1.17
CA ALA A 8 -13.76 -5.32 -1.14
C ALA A 8 -12.35 -4.77 -0.94
N ILE A 9 -11.49 -5.47 -0.18
CA ILE A 9 -10.11 -5.05 0.01
C ILE A 9 -9.31 -5.20 -1.29
N THR A 10 -9.40 -6.34 -1.97
CA THR A 10 -8.67 -6.59 -3.22
C THR A 10 -9.09 -5.69 -4.39
N LYS A 11 -10.29 -5.08 -4.29
CA LYS A 11 -10.81 -4.11 -5.27
C LYS A 11 -10.44 -2.66 -4.97
N TRP A 12 -10.41 -2.27 -3.70
CA TRP A 12 -10.27 -0.86 -3.31
C TRP A 12 -8.95 -0.51 -2.66
N PHE A 13 -8.11 -1.51 -2.37
CA PHE A 13 -6.83 -1.34 -1.72
C PHE A 13 -5.70 -1.96 -2.54
N LYS A 14 -4.52 -1.44 -2.28
CA LYS A 14 -3.25 -1.85 -2.85
C LYS A 14 -2.21 -1.90 -1.75
N LYS A 15 -1.01 -2.37 -2.09
CA LYS A 15 0.07 -2.57 -1.12
C LYS A 15 0.98 -1.35 -1.09
N VAL A 16 1.34 -0.90 0.11
CA VAL A 16 2.46 0.00 0.38
C VAL A 16 3.50 -0.76 1.19
N GLU A 17 4.74 -0.72 0.74
CA GLU A 17 5.85 -1.42 1.37
C GLU A 17 7.09 -0.53 1.49
N PRO A 18 7.80 -0.62 2.62
CA PRO A 18 9.08 0.05 2.76
C PRO A 18 10.13 -0.61 1.87
N LYS A 19 10.86 0.20 1.12
CA LYS A 19 12.01 -0.19 0.30
C LYS A 19 13.26 0.51 0.83
N VAL A 20 14.16 -0.26 1.41
CA VAL A 20 15.48 0.25 1.85
C VAL A 20 16.30 0.60 0.60
N VAL A 21 16.70 1.86 0.48
CA VAL A 21 17.47 2.37 -0.66
C VAL A 21 18.93 2.61 -0.29
N SER A 22 19.18 2.97 0.97
CA SER A 22 20.53 3.04 1.54
C SER A 22 20.50 2.73 3.03
N GLN A 23 21.65 2.76 3.70
CA GLN A 23 21.72 2.60 5.16
C GLN A 23 20.93 3.65 5.94
N THR A 24 20.64 4.80 5.32
CA THR A 24 19.98 5.94 5.97
C THR A 24 18.70 6.36 5.27
N ALA A 25 18.31 5.69 4.18
CA ALA A 25 17.16 6.06 3.37
C ALA A 25 16.26 4.86 3.08
N GLN A 26 14.97 5.07 3.28
CA GLN A 26 13.91 4.13 2.96
C GLN A 26 12.82 4.90 2.23
N TYR A 27 12.38 4.38 1.09
CA TYR A 27 11.30 4.92 0.28
C TYR A 27 10.12 3.97 0.33
N ASP A 28 8.91 4.50 0.13
CA ASP A 28 7.74 3.65 0.08
C ASP A 28 7.43 3.25 -1.35
N THR A 29 7.18 1.97 -1.58
CA THR A 29 6.75 1.45 -2.87
C THR A 29 5.28 1.12 -2.81
N VAL A 30 4.51 1.75 -3.69
CA VAL A 30 3.08 1.54 -3.84
C VAL A 30 2.83 0.71 -5.10
N ARG A 31 2.17 -0.43 -4.94
CA ARG A 31 1.91 -1.38 -6.03
C ARG A 31 0.59 -2.11 -5.82
N GLN A 32 0.07 -2.68 -6.90
CA GLN A 32 -1.06 -3.59 -6.81
C GLN A 32 -0.69 -4.84 -6.00
N LEU A 33 -1.70 -5.40 -5.32
CA LEU A 33 -1.59 -6.69 -4.62
C LEU A 33 -1.33 -7.79 -5.66
N THR A 34 -0.35 -8.66 -5.40
CA THR A 34 -0.12 -9.85 -6.24
C THR A 34 -1.26 -10.84 -6.07
N ALA A 35 -1.38 -11.80 -7.00
CA ALA A 35 -2.37 -12.87 -6.88
C ALA A 35 -2.21 -13.66 -5.57
N GLU A 36 -0.97 -13.95 -5.16
CA GLU A 36 -0.67 -14.68 -3.92
C GLU A 36 -1.06 -13.88 -2.66
N GLU A 37 -0.80 -12.57 -2.66
CA GLU A 37 -1.19 -11.71 -1.55
C GLU A 37 -2.70 -11.60 -1.43
N LYS A 38 -3.40 -11.44 -2.57
CA LYS A 38 -4.86 -11.48 -2.61
C LYS A 38 -5.36 -12.80 -2.03
N GLU A 39 -4.72 -13.92 -2.34
CA GLU A 39 -5.14 -15.21 -1.81
C GLU A 39 -4.98 -15.34 -0.29
N LYS A 40 -3.85 -14.88 0.24
CA LYS A 40 -3.53 -14.94 1.68
C LYS A 40 -4.16 -13.83 2.51
N LEU A 41 -4.84 -12.88 1.87
CA LEU A 41 -5.38 -11.70 2.52
C LEU A 41 -6.49 -12.08 3.52
N SER A 42 -6.24 -11.80 4.80
CA SER A 42 -7.21 -11.94 5.89
C SER A 42 -7.26 -10.64 6.67
N VAL A 43 -8.30 -9.84 6.45
CA VAL A 43 -8.50 -8.54 7.10
C VAL A 43 -9.84 -8.57 7.83
N SER A 44 -9.76 -8.47 9.15
CA SER A 44 -10.89 -8.52 10.09
C SER A 44 -11.01 -7.25 10.93
N SER A 45 -9.96 -6.43 10.99
CA SER A 45 -9.88 -5.19 11.77
C SER A 45 -9.27 -4.03 10.97
N VAL A 46 -9.29 -2.84 11.56
CA VAL A 46 -8.56 -1.68 11.01
C VAL A 46 -7.06 -1.88 11.19
N ASP A 47 -6.64 -2.45 12.31
CA ASP A 47 -5.23 -2.73 12.60
C ASP A 47 -4.65 -3.68 11.55
N ASP A 48 -5.42 -4.67 11.09
CA ASP A 48 -5.01 -5.58 10.01
C ASP A 48 -4.71 -4.84 8.70
N LEU A 49 -5.39 -3.72 8.42
CA LEU A 49 -5.11 -2.91 7.22
C LEU A 49 -3.75 -2.21 7.34
N VAL A 50 -3.44 -1.72 8.54
CA VAL A 50 -2.19 -1.02 8.83
C VAL A 50 -1.03 -2.01 8.85
N ASP A 51 -1.18 -3.13 9.55
CA ASP A 51 -0.15 -4.18 9.66
C ASP A 51 0.17 -4.81 8.30
N GLN A 52 -0.85 -4.96 7.44
CA GLN A 52 -0.66 -5.47 6.09
C GLN A 52 -0.27 -4.38 5.08
N GLY A 53 -0.03 -3.13 5.50
CA GLY A 53 0.40 -2.05 4.62
C GLY A 53 -0.56 -1.83 3.45
N LEU A 54 -1.87 -1.76 3.74
CA LEU A 54 -2.89 -1.57 2.72
C LEU A 54 -3.28 -0.10 2.59
N MET A 55 -3.14 0.43 1.38
CA MET A 55 -3.50 1.80 1.02
C MET A 55 -4.69 1.81 0.06
N SER A 56 -5.54 2.83 0.12
CA SER A 56 -6.62 3.00 -0.87
C SER A 56 -6.08 3.18 -2.30
N ASP A 57 -6.70 2.51 -3.28
CA ASP A 57 -6.31 2.56 -4.69
C ASP A 57 -6.79 3.83 -5.44
N ARG A 58 -7.37 4.79 -4.73
CA ARG A 58 -7.95 6.00 -5.35
C ARG A 58 -7.03 7.20 -5.44
N ALA A 59 -6.12 7.35 -4.49
CA ALA A 59 -5.47 8.65 -4.26
C ALA A 59 -4.08 8.76 -4.88
N VAL A 60 -3.32 7.67 -4.89
CA VAL A 60 -1.88 7.67 -5.21
C VAL A 60 -1.65 6.75 -6.40
N GLY A 61 -0.62 7.00 -7.22
CA GLY A 61 -0.22 6.11 -8.32
C GLY A 61 0.50 4.85 -7.83
N ASN A 62 0.90 3.99 -8.77
CA ASN A 62 1.83 2.90 -8.46
C ASN A 62 3.25 3.38 -8.79
N ASN A 63 4.07 3.61 -7.76
CA ASN A 63 5.45 4.06 -7.92
C ASN A 63 6.27 3.81 -6.65
N THR A 64 7.59 3.98 -6.72
CA THR A 64 8.43 4.25 -5.54
C THR A 64 8.39 5.75 -5.26
N TYR A 65 8.05 6.12 -4.03
CA TYR A 65 7.91 7.51 -3.61
C TYR A 65 9.15 7.96 -2.86
N ASN A 66 9.92 8.86 -3.48
CA ASN A 66 11.12 9.45 -2.92
C ASN A 66 10.78 10.83 -2.32
N PRO A 67 10.89 11.02 -1.00
CA PRO A 67 10.58 12.31 -0.37
C PRO A 67 11.55 13.43 -0.77
N ALA A 68 12.67 13.12 -1.41
CA ALA A 68 13.69 14.09 -1.81
C ALA A 68 13.46 14.72 -3.20
N ASP A 69 12.51 14.23 -4.01
CA ASP A 69 12.22 14.79 -5.33
C ASP A 69 10.77 15.30 -5.46
N PHE A 70 10.53 16.22 -6.39
CA PHE A 70 9.23 16.86 -6.56
C PHE A 70 8.20 15.96 -7.26
N GLU A 71 8.65 15.05 -8.12
CA GLU A 71 7.77 14.22 -8.95
C GLU A 71 7.19 13.02 -8.20
N THR A 72 7.96 12.46 -7.26
CA THR A 72 7.62 11.25 -6.52
C THR A 72 7.68 11.44 -5.01
N SER A 73 7.84 12.66 -4.51
CA SER A 73 7.42 12.96 -3.14
C SER A 73 5.91 12.78 -3.04
N TYR A 74 5.46 12.20 -1.93
CA TYR A 74 4.03 12.09 -1.68
C TYR A 74 3.41 13.49 -1.62
N ILE A 75 2.59 13.83 -2.61
CA ILE A 75 1.67 14.96 -2.55
C ILE A 75 0.30 14.47 -3.00
N ALA A 76 -0.49 13.96 -2.05
CA ALA A 76 -1.95 13.99 -2.06
C ALA A 76 -2.50 13.47 -0.73
N ILE A 77 -2.82 14.39 0.19
CA ILE A 77 -4.13 14.51 0.85
C ILE A 77 -4.39 15.98 1.20
#